data_AF-A0A969L3D3-F1
#
_entry.id   AF-A0A969L3D3-F1
#
_cell.length_a   1.000
_cell.length_b   1.000
_cell.length_c   1.000
_cell.angle_alpha   90.00
_cell.angle_beta   90.00
_cell.angle_gamma   90.00
#
_symmetry.space_group_name_H-M   'P 1'
#
loop_
_entity.id
_entity.type
_entity.pdbx_description
1 polymer ?
#
loop_
_entity_poly.entity_id
_entity_poly.type
_entity_poly.pdbx_seq_one_letter_code
_entity_poly.pdbx_strand_id
1 'polypeptide(L)'
;MAKVTGPLFSMKASGSFGDIVFDKRGYARPKGNTYDRQTHQQGDFRQAMTVAQKCVKVCGPATRQLLRNIADEPGRWSAYLTKNLIGSDRAIYLETLVAYGQLNGDQAGWETAAAEAGLRPVSLDYASETEVSPGAQLFSLASTLFTLGLYSSVGTPNGNAAAWKSQIVS
;
A
#
# COMPACT_ATOMS: atom_id res chain seq x y z
N MET A 1 -57.11 18.92 23.92
CA MET A 1 -56.35 18.08 22.97
C MET A 1 -56.45 18.70 21.58
N ALA A 2 -55.44 19.49 21.19
CA ALA A 2 -55.30 19.91 19.80
C ALA A 2 -54.57 18.80 19.04
N LYS A 3 -55.28 18.13 18.13
CA LYS A 3 -54.72 17.12 17.23
C LYS A 3 -53.68 17.78 16.33
N VAL A 4 -52.41 17.42 16.49
CA VAL A 4 -51.36 17.72 15.52
C VAL A 4 -51.51 16.72 14.36
N THR A 5 -52.40 17.05 13.43
CA THR A 5 -52.54 16.35 12.14
C THR A 5 -51.69 17.07 11.10
N GLY A 6 -50.42 16.71 11.05
CA GLY A 6 -49.52 17.00 9.94
C GLY A 6 -48.56 15.83 9.77
N PRO A 7 -48.16 15.46 8.54
CA PRO A 7 -47.17 14.41 8.37
C PRO A 7 -45.89 14.86 9.10
N LEU A 8 -45.46 14.09 10.08
CA LEU A 8 -44.29 14.36 10.94
C LEU A 8 -42.98 14.59 10.15
N PHE A 9 -42.99 14.36 8.84
CA PHE A 9 -41.89 14.64 7.93
C PHE A 9 -42.42 15.23 6.62
N SER A 10 -42.39 16.57 6.55
CA SER A 10 -42.34 17.26 5.26
C SER A 10 -41.17 16.69 4.45
N MET A 11 -41.40 16.20 3.24
CA MET A 11 -40.35 15.79 2.28
C MET A 11 -39.31 16.88 1.97
N LYS A 12 -39.51 18.12 2.46
CA LYS A 12 -38.53 19.21 2.37
C LYS A 12 -37.64 19.35 3.60
N ALA A 13 -37.94 18.68 4.72
CA ALA A 13 -37.19 18.76 5.96
C ALA A 13 -36.10 17.67 5.99
N SER A 14 -34.92 17.99 5.46
CA SER A 14 -33.71 17.24 5.80
C SER A 14 -33.44 17.42 7.30
N GLY A 15 -33.53 16.35 8.07
CA GLY A 15 -33.34 16.36 9.52
C GLY A 15 -32.63 15.11 10.01
N SER A 16 -31.96 15.21 11.15
CA SER A 16 -31.41 14.06 11.86
C SER A 16 -32.31 13.70 13.03
N PHE A 17 -32.66 12.43 13.18
CA PHE A 17 -33.36 11.91 14.36
C PHE A 17 -32.45 10.85 14.99
N GLY A 18 -31.97 11.10 16.22
CA GLY A 18 -30.96 10.27 16.86
C GLY A 18 -29.70 10.12 16.00
N ASP A 19 -29.24 8.87 15.85
CA ASP A 19 -28.09 8.49 15.02
C ASP A 19 -28.47 8.18 13.56
N ILE A 20 -29.56 8.75 13.02
CA ILE A 20 -29.97 8.54 11.63
C ILE A 20 -30.23 9.89 10.95
N VAL A 21 -29.62 10.09 9.78
CA VAL A 21 -29.84 11.23 8.88
C VAL A 21 -30.69 10.78 7.70
N PHE A 22 -31.77 11.49 7.46
CA PHE A 22 -32.66 11.25 6.32
C PHE A 22 -32.31 12.20 5.18
N ASP A 23 -32.00 11.63 4.01
CA ASP A 23 -31.82 12.39 2.77
C ASP A 23 -33.19 12.77 2.17
N LYS A 24 -33.24 13.87 1.42
CA LYS A 24 -34.42 14.36 0.68
C LYS A 24 -34.93 13.35 -0.36
N ARG A 25 -34.09 12.37 -0.70
CA ARG A 25 -34.40 11.23 -1.60
C ARG A 25 -35.05 10.04 -0.90
N GLY A 26 -35.25 10.08 0.42
CA GLY A 26 -35.89 9.02 1.20
C GLY A 26 -34.94 7.94 1.72
N TYR A 27 -33.63 8.09 1.53
CA TYR A 27 -32.63 7.19 2.10
C TYR A 27 -32.28 7.59 3.54
N ALA A 28 -32.21 6.59 4.43
CA ALA A 28 -31.76 6.75 5.80
C ALA A 28 -30.31 6.27 5.92
N ARG A 29 -29.43 7.08 6.53
CA ARG A 29 -28.03 6.69 6.82
C ARG A 29 -27.68 6.91 8.30
N PRO A 30 -26.83 6.08 8.91
CA PRO A 30 -26.36 6.33 10.26
C PRO A 30 -25.58 7.66 10.34
N LYS A 31 -25.90 8.50 11.32
CA LYS A 31 -25.23 9.75 11.69
C LYS A 31 -23.89 9.38 12.32
N GLY A 32 -22.89 9.13 11.48
CA GLY A 32 -21.55 8.75 11.93
C GLY A 32 -20.87 7.70 11.07
N ASN A 33 -21.60 7.02 10.18
CA ASN A 33 -20.97 6.28 9.08
C ASN A 33 -20.53 7.29 8.02
N THR A 34 -19.41 7.95 8.28
CA THR A 34 -18.59 8.55 7.24
C THR A 34 -18.11 7.39 6.37
N TYR A 35 -18.57 7.36 5.12
CA TYR A 35 -18.04 6.45 4.09
C TYR A 35 -16.50 6.60 3.95
N ASP A 36 -15.94 7.72 4.43
CA ASP A 36 -14.52 8.07 4.50
C ASP A 36 -13.95 8.08 5.94
N ARG A 37 -14.23 7.07 6.76
CA ARG A 37 -13.56 6.97 8.07
C ARG A 37 -12.10 6.57 7.84
N GLN A 38 -11.16 7.51 8.00
CA GLN A 38 -9.72 7.25 8.01
C GLN A 38 -9.35 6.36 9.20
N THR A 39 -9.48 5.05 9.04
CA THR A 39 -9.04 4.08 10.05
C THR A 39 -7.59 3.68 9.80
N HIS A 40 -6.90 3.27 10.86
CA HIS A 40 -5.51 2.79 10.76
C HIS A 40 -5.37 1.66 9.74
N GLN A 41 -6.29 0.69 9.74
CA GLN A 41 -6.28 -0.41 8.76
C GLN A 41 -6.41 0.06 7.30
N GLN A 42 -7.24 1.08 7.03
CA GLN A 42 -7.33 1.65 5.69
C GLN A 42 -6.06 2.40 5.31
N GLY A 43 -5.46 3.11 6.27
CA GLY A 43 -4.21 3.82 6.07
C GLY A 43 -3.07 2.87 5.75
N ASP A 44 -2.93 1.84 6.55
CA ASP A 44 -2.00 0.73 6.39
C ASP A 44 -2.09 0.12 4.99
N PHE A 45 -3.29 -0.27 4.54
CA PHE A 45 -3.45 -0.86 3.21
C PHE A 45 -3.09 0.13 2.08
N ARG A 46 -3.49 1.40 2.21
CA ARG A 46 -3.15 2.45 1.24
C ARG A 46 -1.65 2.74 1.18
N GLN A 47 -0.98 2.70 2.32
CA GLN A 47 0.46 2.86 2.41
C GLN A 47 1.18 1.71 1.69
N ALA A 48 0.81 0.46 1.95
CA ALA A 48 1.37 -0.71 1.26
C ALA A 48 1.15 -0.64 -0.27
N MET A 49 -0.05 -0.26 -0.71
CA MET A 49 -0.35 -0.03 -2.13
C MET A 49 0.51 1.07 -2.75
N THR A 50 0.72 2.17 -2.02
CA THR A 50 1.56 3.29 -2.47
C THR A 50 3.02 2.88 -2.59
N VAL A 51 3.53 2.11 -1.63
CA VAL A 51 4.87 1.50 -1.68
C VAL A 51 5.00 0.60 -2.91
N ALA A 52 4.06 -0.33 -3.12
CA ALA A 52 4.08 -1.23 -4.27
C ALA A 52 4.10 -0.46 -5.61
N GLN A 53 3.28 0.59 -5.73
CA GLN A 53 3.26 1.45 -6.92
C GLN A 53 4.60 2.16 -7.17
N LYS A 54 5.26 2.65 -6.11
CA LYS A 54 6.59 3.24 -6.23
C LYS A 54 7.63 2.20 -6.68
N CYS A 55 7.61 1.00 -6.08
CA CYS A 55 8.49 -0.11 -6.44
C CYS A 55 8.31 -0.53 -7.91
N VAL A 56 7.06 -0.62 -8.39
CA VAL A 56 6.75 -0.91 -9.81
C VAL A 56 7.36 0.13 -10.75
N LYS A 57 7.36 1.42 -10.38
CA LYS A 57 7.92 2.50 -11.20
C LYS A 57 9.45 2.43 -11.30
N VAL A 58 10.12 1.98 -10.24
CA VAL A 58 11.58 1.84 -10.17
C VAL A 58 12.11 0.68 -11.01
N CYS A 59 11.31 -0.36 -11.25
CA CYS A 59 11.71 -1.48 -12.07
C CYS A 59 12.15 -1.00 -13.47
N GLY A 60 13.39 -1.30 -13.85
CA GLY A 60 13.97 -1.04 -15.15
C GLY A 60 13.44 -1.97 -16.25
N PRO A 61 13.78 -1.71 -17.53
CA PRO A 61 13.35 -2.52 -18.66
C PRO A 61 13.64 -4.02 -18.50
N ALA A 62 14.83 -4.40 -18.00
CA ALA A 62 15.19 -5.81 -17.84
C ALA A 62 14.34 -6.48 -16.77
N THR A 63 14.19 -5.85 -15.60
CA THR A 63 13.31 -6.34 -14.53
C THR A 63 11.87 -6.49 -14.98
N ARG A 64 11.35 -5.51 -15.73
CA ARG A 64 10.00 -5.58 -16.31
C ARG A 64 9.86 -6.77 -17.26
N GLN A 65 10.86 -7.05 -18.09
CA GLN A 65 10.81 -8.19 -19.00
C GLN A 65 10.80 -9.51 -18.24
N LEU A 66 11.62 -9.67 -17.20
CA LEU A 66 11.61 -10.86 -16.36
C LEU A 66 10.26 -11.07 -15.69
N LEU A 67 9.66 -10.01 -15.13
CA LEU A 67 8.33 -10.07 -14.53
C LEU A 67 7.24 -10.44 -15.54
N ARG A 68 7.32 -9.94 -16.78
CA ARG A 68 6.40 -10.31 -17.86
C ARG A 68 6.49 -11.79 -18.24
N ASN A 69 7.68 -12.38 -18.13
CA ASN A 69 7.90 -13.79 -18.46
C ASN A 69 7.31 -14.75 -17.41
N ILE A 70 7.20 -14.31 -16.15
CA ILE A 70 6.69 -15.14 -15.05
C ILE A 70 5.24 -14.82 -14.66
N ALA A 71 4.70 -13.67 -15.06
CA ALA A 71 3.32 -13.33 -14.79
C ALA A 71 2.36 -14.17 -15.64
N ASP A 72 1.22 -14.57 -15.05
CA ASP A 72 0.16 -15.34 -15.74
C ASP A 72 -0.29 -14.68 -17.05
N GLU A 73 -0.33 -13.34 -17.04
CA GLU A 73 -0.58 -12.51 -18.21
C GLU A 73 0.56 -11.48 -18.35
N PRO A 74 1.34 -11.49 -19.45
CA PRO A 74 2.45 -10.54 -19.64
C PRO A 74 2.01 -9.07 -19.63
N GLY A 75 0.74 -8.77 -19.93
CA GLY A 75 0.18 -7.42 -19.84
C GLY A 75 -0.04 -6.93 -18.41
N ARG A 76 -0.11 -7.85 -17.43
CA ARG A 76 -0.47 -7.57 -16.03
C ARG A 76 0.69 -7.76 -15.04
N TRP A 77 1.93 -7.73 -15.53
CA TRP A 77 3.14 -7.91 -14.71
C TRP A 77 3.19 -6.95 -13.50
N SER A 78 2.67 -5.73 -13.60
CA SER A 78 2.64 -4.76 -12.50
C SER A 78 1.66 -5.14 -11.41
N ALA A 79 0.48 -5.65 -11.78
CA ALA A 79 -0.50 -6.20 -10.84
C ALA A 79 0.01 -7.50 -10.20
N TYR A 80 0.70 -8.34 -10.98
CA TYR A 80 1.38 -9.53 -10.48
C TYR A 80 2.44 -9.18 -9.42
N LEU A 81 3.32 -8.22 -9.71
CA LEU A 81 4.32 -7.76 -8.74
C LEU A 81 3.65 -7.16 -7.49
N THR A 82 2.64 -6.31 -7.67
CA THR A 82 1.91 -5.69 -6.55
C THR A 82 1.28 -6.74 -5.64
N LYS A 83 0.66 -7.78 -6.23
CA LYS A 83 0.08 -8.91 -5.49
C LYS A 83 1.12 -9.67 -4.67
N ASN A 84 2.29 -9.95 -5.25
CA ASN A 84 3.34 -10.70 -4.57
C ASN A 84 4.12 -9.85 -3.55
N LEU A 85 4.20 -8.53 -3.76
CA LEU A 85 4.86 -7.61 -2.82
C LEU A 85 4.01 -7.38 -1.56
N ILE A 86 2.69 -7.25 -1.74
CA ILE A 86 1.78 -7.01 -0.62
C ILE A 86 1.39 -8.33 0.06
N GLY A 87 1.01 -9.35 -0.72
CA GLY A 87 0.48 -10.61 -0.20
C GLY A 87 -0.97 -10.50 0.31
N SER A 88 -1.53 -11.63 0.78
CA SER A 88 -2.84 -11.65 1.42
C SER A 88 -2.79 -10.86 2.72
N ASP A 89 -3.73 -9.95 2.94
CA ASP A 89 -3.78 -9.07 4.11
C ASP A 89 -2.43 -8.41 4.45
N ARG A 90 -1.67 -8.02 3.41
CA ARG A 90 -0.37 -7.34 3.57
C ARG A 90 0.72 -8.21 4.21
N ALA A 91 0.52 -9.52 4.33
CA ALA A 91 1.41 -10.39 5.11
C ALA A 91 2.87 -10.37 4.62
N ILE A 92 3.09 -10.44 3.30
CA ILE A 92 4.44 -10.43 2.72
C ILE A 92 5.11 -9.07 2.98
N TYR A 93 4.36 -7.98 2.77
CA TYR A 93 4.85 -6.63 3.04
C TYR A 93 5.27 -6.44 4.51
N LEU A 94 4.46 -6.91 5.45
CA LEU A 94 4.78 -6.83 6.88
C LEU A 94 6.01 -7.67 7.24
N GLU A 95 6.12 -8.88 6.68
CA GLU A 95 7.28 -9.74 6.85
C GLU A 95 8.57 -9.07 6.35
N THR A 96 8.53 -8.42 5.18
CA THR A 96 9.71 -7.72 4.64
C THR A 96 10.07 -6.47 5.44
N LEU A 97 9.10 -5.77 6.02
CA LEU A 97 9.39 -4.65 6.94
C LEU A 97 10.05 -5.14 8.23
N VAL A 98 9.58 -6.25 8.79
CA VAL A 98 10.21 -6.87 9.96
C VAL A 98 11.65 -7.30 9.64
N ALA A 99 11.86 -7.97 8.50
CA ALA A 99 13.19 -8.37 8.06
C ALA A 99 14.11 -7.17 7.81
N TYR A 100 13.59 -6.06 7.26
CA TYR A 100 14.33 -4.81 7.13
C TYR A 100 14.78 -4.26 8.49
N GLY A 101 13.90 -4.31 9.48
CA GLY A 101 14.19 -3.94 10.88
C GLY A 101 15.32 -4.75 11.50
N GLN A 102 15.58 -5.96 11.01
CA GLN A 102 16.58 -6.91 11.54
C GLN A 102 17.96 -6.77 10.88
N LEU A 103 18.14 -5.88 9.90
CA LEU A 103 19.39 -5.71 9.16
C LEU A 103 20.57 -5.14 9.97
N ASN A 104 20.41 -4.85 11.27
CA ASN A 104 21.48 -4.55 12.25
C ASN A 104 22.68 -3.72 11.70
N GLY A 105 22.42 -2.60 11.03
CA GLY A 105 23.44 -1.69 10.49
C GLY A 105 23.47 -1.57 8.96
N ASP A 106 22.99 -2.58 8.23
CA ASP A 106 22.97 -2.56 6.76
C ASP A 106 21.84 -1.69 6.18
N GLN A 107 20.92 -1.22 7.02
CA GLN A 107 19.83 -0.31 6.62
C GLN A 107 20.36 0.94 5.91
N ALA A 108 21.48 1.50 6.36
CA ALA A 108 22.07 2.69 5.73
C ALA A 108 22.41 2.47 4.25
N GLY A 109 22.93 1.28 3.91
CA GLY A 109 23.21 0.91 2.52
C GLY A 109 21.95 0.81 1.67
N TRP A 110 20.86 0.31 2.24
CA TRP A 110 19.55 0.27 1.57
C TRP A 110 18.93 1.65 1.40
N GLU A 111 19.03 2.54 2.39
CA GLU A 111 18.57 3.92 2.26
C GLU A 111 19.33 4.67 1.16
N THR A 112 20.66 4.55 1.12
CA THR A 112 21.47 5.15 0.05
C THR A 112 21.09 4.59 -1.33
N ALA A 113 21.01 3.26 -1.47
CA ALA A 113 20.65 2.63 -2.74
C ALA A 113 19.24 3.03 -3.21
N ALA A 114 18.28 3.12 -2.29
CA ALA A 114 16.91 3.53 -2.59
C ALA A 114 16.83 5.01 -3.03
N ALA A 115 17.56 5.91 -2.37
CA ALA A 115 17.63 7.30 -2.77
C ALA A 115 18.22 7.46 -4.19
N GLU A 116 19.29 6.73 -4.50
CA GLU A 116 19.87 6.71 -5.86
C GLU A 116 18.94 6.10 -6.91
N ALA A 117 18.05 5.18 -6.51
CA ALA A 117 17.00 4.64 -7.37
C ALA A 117 15.78 5.59 -7.52
N GLY A 118 15.81 6.76 -6.85
CA GLY A 118 14.76 7.77 -6.91
C GLY A 118 13.55 7.49 -6.02
N LEU A 119 13.65 6.52 -5.09
CA LEU A 119 12.60 6.29 -4.10
C LEU A 119 12.57 7.41 -3.06
N ARG A 120 11.37 7.70 -2.57
CA ARG A 120 11.10 8.72 -1.55
C ARG A 120 10.25 8.11 -0.45
N PRO A 121 10.34 8.61 0.80
CA PRO A 121 9.49 8.14 1.89
C PRO A 121 8.00 8.15 1.50
N VAL A 122 7.24 7.19 2.01
CA VAL A 122 5.78 7.18 1.89
C VAL A 122 5.22 7.53 3.25
N SER A 123 4.65 8.73 3.39
CA SER A 123 3.99 9.16 4.60
C SER A 123 2.47 9.11 4.47
N LEU A 124 1.80 8.68 5.53
CA LEU A 124 0.34 8.67 5.63
C LEU A 124 -0.06 8.83 7.11
N ASP A 125 -0.60 10.00 7.46
CA ASP A 125 -0.79 10.43 8.86
C ASP A 125 -1.72 9.55 9.69
N TYR A 126 -2.61 8.80 9.04
CA TYR A 126 -3.58 7.92 9.70
C TYR A 126 -3.25 6.43 9.53
N ALA A 127 -2.06 6.08 9.02
CA ALA A 127 -1.54 4.71 9.10
C ALA A 127 -0.98 4.43 10.51
N SER A 128 -0.89 3.16 10.88
CA SER A 128 -0.30 2.74 12.17
C SER A 128 1.17 3.13 12.26
N GLU A 129 1.88 3.01 11.15
CA GLU A 129 3.24 3.54 10.95
C GLU A 129 3.14 4.71 9.98
N THR A 130 3.44 5.91 10.46
CA THR A 130 3.15 7.14 9.70
C THR A 130 4.06 7.34 8.50
N GLU A 131 5.21 6.66 8.45
CA GLU A 131 6.16 6.76 7.36
C GLU A 131 6.86 5.42 7.07
N VAL A 132 7.04 5.10 5.78
CA VAL A 132 7.86 3.98 5.33
C VAL A 132 9.07 4.54 4.58
N SER A 133 10.26 4.19 5.07
CA SER A 133 11.52 4.70 4.52
C SER A 133 11.78 4.21 3.09
N PRO A 134 12.57 4.95 2.28
CA PRO A 134 12.99 4.50 0.96
C PRO A 134 13.70 3.14 0.98
N GLY A 135 14.61 2.93 1.94
CA GLY A 135 15.35 1.68 2.10
C GLY A 135 14.42 0.49 2.32
N ALA A 136 13.42 0.62 3.18
CA ALA A 136 12.42 -0.41 3.42
C ALA A 136 11.61 -0.76 2.15
N GLN A 137 11.29 0.24 1.32
CA GLN A 137 10.59 0.03 0.04
C GLN A 137 11.44 -0.79 -0.94
N LEU A 138 12.71 -0.41 -1.12
CA LEU A 138 13.63 -1.12 -2.02
C LEU A 138 13.92 -2.53 -1.52
N PHE A 139 14.11 -2.70 -0.21
CA PHE A 139 14.32 -3.98 0.43
C PHE A 139 13.14 -4.94 0.23
N SER A 140 11.91 -4.43 0.40
CA SER A 140 10.69 -5.21 0.17
C SER A 140 10.58 -5.67 -1.28
N LEU A 141 10.94 -4.81 -2.24
CA LEU A 141 11.01 -5.17 -3.65
C LEU A 141 12.07 -6.25 -3.92
N ALA A 142 13.29 -6.06 -3.42
CA ALA A 142 14.39 -7.03 -3.58
C ALA A 142 14.02 -8.41 -3.01
N SER A 143 13.46 -8.43 -1.80
CA SER A 143 12.99 -9.66 -1.14
C SER A 143 11.89 -10.35 -1.95
N THR A 144 10.93 -9.58 -2.46
CA THR A 144 9.86 -10.14 -3.32
C THR A 144 10.45 -10.75 -4.59
N LEU A 145 11.35 -10.05 -5.29
CA LEU A 145 11.98 -10.54 -6.51
C LEU A 145 12.80 -11.81 -6.25
N PHE A 146 13.54 -11.85 -5.15
CA PHE A 146 14.27 -13.04 -4.71
C PHE A 146 13.35 -14.24 -4.49
N THR A 147 12.24 -14.04 -3.77
CA THR A 147 11.23 -15.09 -3.52
C THR A 147 10.58 -15.58 -4.83
N LEU A 148 10.42 -14.70 -5.81
CA LEU A 148 9.97 -15.06 -7.17
C LEU A 148 11.03 -15.80 -8.00
N GLY A 149 12.23 -16.05 -7.44
CA GLY A 149 13.35 -16.70 -8.11
C GLY A 149 14.12 -15.79 -9.07
N LEU A 150 13.80 -14.49 -9.10
CA LEU A 150 14.50 -13.52 -9.92
C LEU A 150 15.78 -13.06 -9.20
N TYR A 151 16.86 -12.90 -9.97
CA TYR A 151 18.15 -12.43 -9.45
C TYR A 151 18.70 -13.26 -8.29
N SER A 152 18.39 -14.56 -8.23
CA SER A 152 18.89 -15.48 -7.19
C SER A 152 20.41 -15.53 -7.09
N SER A 153 21.12 -15.25 -8.20
CA SER A 153 22.58 -15.13 -8.27
C SER A 153 23.15 -13.95 -7.47
N VAL A 154 22.35 -12.94 -7.13
CA VAL A 154 22.76 -11.80 -6.27
C VAL A 154 22.85 -12.23 -4.79
N GLY A 155 22.20 -13.33 -4.44
CA GLY A 155 22.07 -13.82 -3.07
C GLY A 155 20.93 -13.14 -2.32
N THR A 156 20.65 -13.63 -1.11
CA THR A 156 19.58 -13.09 -0.25
C THR A 156 19.78 -11.59 -0.03
N PRO A 157 18.69 -10.79 0.04
CA PRO A 157 18.78 -9.37 0.37
C PRO A 157 19.20 -9.19 1.84
N ASN A 158 20.49 -9.26 2.14
CA ASN A 158 21.07 -9.03 3.47
C ASN A 158 22.51 -8.55 3.29
N GLY A 159 22.72 -7.22 3.26
CA GLY A 159 24.03 -6.60 3.05
C GLY A 159 24.47 -6.33 1.60
N ASN A 160 23.63 -6.57 0.59
CA ASN A 160 23.95 -6.44 -0.85
C ASN A 160 23.08 -5.41 -1.59
N ALA A 161 22.69 -4.32 -0.91
CA ALA A 161 21.77 -3.29 -1.42
C ALA A 161 22.14 -2.73 -2.80
N ALA A 162 23.42 -2.41 -3.02
CA ALA A 162 23.89 -1.84 -4.28
C ALA A 162 23.75 -2.80 -5.48
N ALA A 163 24.03 -4.09 -5.26
CA ALA A 163 23.87 -5.12 -6.29
C ALA A 163 22.40 -5.31 -6.67
N TRP A 164 21.52 -5.38 -5.67
CA TRP A 164 20.08 -5.45 -5.89
C TRP A 164 19.54 -4.24 -6.64
N LYS A 165 19.92 -3.03 -6.21
CA LYS A 165 19.54 -1.78 -6.90
C LYS A 165 19.99 -1.78 -8.36
N SER A 166 21.22 -2.21 -8.64
CA SER A 166 21.72 -2.28 -10.02
C SER A 166 20.88 -3.20 -10.89
N GLN A 167 20.49 -4.38 -10.41
CA GLN A 167 19.66 -5.33 -11.16
C GLN A 167 18.22 -4.83 -11.34
N ILE A 168 17.65 -4.24 -10.29
CA ILE A 168 16.26 -3.76 -10.30
C ILE A 168 16.09 -2.62 -11.30
N VAL A 169 17.05 -1.68 -11.34
CA VAL A 169 16.94 -0.43 -12.11
C VAL A 169 17.44 -0.58 -13.56
N SER A 170 18.28 -1.58 -13.86
CA SER A 170 18.70 -1.90 -15.24
C SER A 170 17.55 -2.35 -16.13
#